data_AF-A0A3N1PQ99-F1
#
_entry.id   AF-A0A3N1PQ99-F1
#
_cell.length_a   1.000
_cell.length_b   1.000
_cell.length_c   1.000
_cell.angle_alpha   90.00
_cell.angle_beta   90.00
_cell.angle_gamma   90.00
#
_symmetry.space_group_name_H-M   'P 1'
#
loop_
_entity.id
_entity.type
_entity.pdbx_description
1 polymer ?
#
loop_
_entity_poly.entity_id
_entity_poly.type
_entity_poly.pdbx_seq_one_letter_code
_entity_poly.pdbx_strand_id
1 'polypeptide(L)'
;MSAFEWQDQDLVLHLYVQPKASRDSFAGLHGDELKLAITAPPVDGKANEHIRKYLAKQCRIAKSQVLIEKGGLGRHKKVRLCGPLTPPPDWDWLTG
;
A
#
# COMPACT_ATOMS: atom_id res chain seq x y z
N MET A 1 3.53 1.14 16.80
CA MET A 1 4.18 1.64 15.56
C MET A 1 3.07 2.18 14.67
N SER A 2 3.30 3.21 13.86
CA SER A 2 2.24 3.78 13.04
C SER A 2 2.06 3.01 11.74
N ALA A 3 0.82 2.85 11.28
CA ALA A 3 0.52 2.15 10.04
C ALA A 3 0.98 2.90 8.77
N PHE A 4 1.27 4.18 8.92
CA PHE A 4 1.96 5.00 7.94
C PHE A 4 2.85 6.04 8.65
N GLU A 5 3.83 6.54 7.93
CA GLU A 5 4.72 7.60 8.36
C GLU A 5 5.04 8.52 7.17
N TRP A 6 5.02 9.83 7.40
CA TRP A 6 5.51 10.81 6.42
C TRP A 6 7.00 11.03 6.66
N GLN A 7 7.81 10.78 5.64
CA GLN A 7 9.25 11.06 5.65
C GLN A 7 9.52 12.16 4.61
N ASP A 8 9.80 13.38 5.09
CA ASP A 8 9.95 14.57 4.26
C ASP A 8 8.71 14.83 3.38
N GLN A 9 8.76 14.42 2.11
CA GLN A 9 7.68 14.54 1.14
C GLN A 9 7.10 13.17 0.71
N ASP A 10 7.69 12.09 1.20
CA ASP A 10 7.33 10.73 0.84
C ASP A 10 6.41 10.12 1.91
N LEU A 11 5.40 9.37 1.46
CA LEU A 11 4.52 8.62 2.35
C LEU A 11 4.97 7.16 2.41
N VAL A 12 5.31 6.69 3.60
CA VAL A 12 5.72 5.32 3.85
C VAL A 12 4.59 4.58 4.53
N LEU A 13 4.08 3.54 3.86
CA LEU A 13 2.95 2.73 4.29
C LEU A 13 3.44 1.35 4.77
N HIS A 14 2.93 0.94 5.92
CA HIS A 14 3.08 -0.41 6.43
C HIS A 14 1.80 -1.18 6.10
N LEU A 15 1.88 -2.11 5.17
CA LEU A 15 0.73 -2.81 4.60
C LEU A 15 0.70 -4.28 5.03
N TYR A 16 -0.43 -4.73 5.55
CA TYR A 16 -0.75 -6.15 5.70
C TYR A 16 -1.57 -6.63 4.50
N VAL A 17 -0.93 -7.36 3.60
CA VAL A 17 -1.52 -7.84 2.35
C VAL A 17 -2.34 -9.10 2.60
N GLN A 18 -3.64 -9.00 2.34
CA GLN A 18 -4.56 -10.13 2.31
C GLN A 18 -4.85 -10.54 0.86
N PRO A 19 -4.24 -11.61 0.35
CA PRO A 19 -4.49 -12.12 -1.01
C PRO A 19 -5.87 -12.79 -1.10
N LYS A 20 -6.30 -13.10 -2.33
CA LYS A 20 -7.58 -13.78 -2.64
C LYS A 20 -8.82 -13.03 -2.12
N ALA A 21 -8.76 -11.71 -2.10
CA ALA A 21 -9.94 -10.89 -1.81
C ALA A 21 -10.89 -10.84 -3.02
N SER A 22 -12.16 -10.52 -2.77
CA SER A 22 -13.14 -10.31 -3.84
C SER A 22 -12.92 -9.01 -4.63
N ARG A 23 -12.25 -8.02 -4.01
CA ARG A 23 -11.91 -6.72 -4.59
C ARG A 23 -10.66 -6.14 -3.95
N ASP A 24 -10.02 -5.22 -4.66
CA ASP A 24 -8.87 -4.48 -4.16
C ASP A 24 -9.34 -3.31 -3.31
N SER A 25 -9.07 -3.35 -2.01
CA SER A 25 -9.49 -2.31 -1.08
C SER A 25 -8.66 -2.29 0.19
N PHE A 26 -8.43 -1.10 0.74
CA PHE A 26 -8.01 -0.96 2.12
C PHE A 26 -9.16 -1.41 3.04
N ALA A 27 -8.88 -2.36 3.92
CA ALA A 27 -9.84 -2.88 4.90
C ALA A 27 -9.67 -2.21 6.28
N GLY A 28 -9.00 -1.04 6.31
CA GLY A 28 -8.72 -0.27 7.52
C GLY A 28 -7.40 -0.65 8.21
N LEU A 29 -7.22 -0.09 9.40
CA LEU A 29 -6.08 -0.34 10.28
C LEU A 29 -6.20 -1.73 10.92
N HIS A 30 -5.11 -2.48 10.90
CA HIS A 30 -4.97 -3.79 11.49
C HIS A 30 -3.77 -3.77 12.44
N GLY A 31 -4.05 -3.44 13.71
CA GLY A 31 -3.00 -3.16 14.68
C GLY A 31 -2.16 -1.96 14.23
N ASP A 32 -0.88 -2.19 14.01
CA ASP A 32 0.11 -1.19 13.60
C ASP A 32 0.31 -1.14 12.06
N GLU A 33 -0.54 -1.79 11.27
CA GLU A 33 -0.41 -1.89 9.81
C GLU A 33 -1.75 -1.63 9.10
N LEU A 34 -1.70 -1.19 7.83
CA LEU A 34 -2.86 -1.03 6.97
C LEU A 34 -3.19 -2.32 6.26
N LYS A 35 -4.38 -2.86 6.51
CA LYS A 35 -4.81 -4.07 5.83
C LYS A 35 -5.20 -3.75 4.40
N LEU A 36 -4.44 -4.29 3.45
CA LEU A 36 -4.71 -4.17 2.02
C LEU A 36 -5.19 -5.52 1.48
N ALA A 37 -6.48 -5.59 1.16
CA ALA A 37 -7.07 -6.75 0.50
C ALA A 37 -6.81 -6.64 -1.00
N ILE A 38 -6.21 -7.67 -1.61
CA ILE A 38 -5.98 -7.72 -3.06
C ILE A 38 -6.54 -9.00 -3.66
N THR A 39 -7.04 -8.88 -4.88
CA THR A 39 -7.51 -9.99 -5.71
C THR A 39 -6.36 -10.87 -6.19
N ALA A 40 -5.15 -10.32 -6.29
CA ALA A 40 -3.98 -11.05 -6.76
C ALA A 40 -3.65 -12.25 -5.85
N PRO A 41 -3.18 -13.37 -6.43
CA PRO A 41 -2.76 -14.54 -5.67
C PRO A 41 -1.48 -14.24 -4.87
N PRO A 42 -1.19 -14.99 -3.79
CA PRO A 42 0.03 -14.85 -3.00
C PRO A 42 1.24 -15.47 -3.71
N VAL A 43 1.34 -15.27 -5.01
CA VAL A 43 2.49 -15.70 -5.81
C VAL A 43 3.47 -14.53 -5.83
N ASP A 44 4.72 -14.85 -5.55
CA ASP A 44 5.78 -13.88 -5.47
C ASP A 44 5.88 -13.05 -6.77
N GLY A 45 6.13 -11.75 -6.63
CA GLY A 45 6.12 -10.78 -7.74
C GLY A 45 4.73 -10.29 -8.19
N LYS A 46 3.72 -11.16 -8.30
CA LYS A 46 2.36 -10.76 -8.76
C LYS A 46 1.67 -9.82 -7.77
N ALA A 47 1.74 -10.14 -6.48
CA ALA A 47 1.22 -9.25 -5.44
C ALA A 47 1.93 -7.89 -5.44
N ASN A 48 3.27 -7.88 -5.63
CA ASN A 48 4.08 -6.66 -5.62
C ASN A 48 3.72 -5.74 -6.80
N GLU A 49 3.58 -6.30 -8.00
CA GLU A 49 3.15 -5.54 -9.17
C GLU A 49 1.74 -4.98 -8.99
N HIS A 50 0.82 -5.80 -8.47
CA HIS A 50 -0.56 -5.41 -8.24
C HIS A 50 -0.67 -4.25 -7.24
N ILE A 51 0.06 -4.32 -6.13
CA ILE A 51 0.12 -3.26 -5.12
C ILE A 51 0.69 -1.98 -5.71
N ARG A 52 1.80 -2.07 -6.46
CA ARG A 52 2.38 -0.90 -7.15
C ARG A 52 1.36 -0.25 -8.08
N LYS A 53 0.64 -1.04 -8.88
CA LYS A 53 -0.38 -0.56 -9.81
C LYS A 53 -1.58 0.05 -9.07
N TYR A 54 -2.03 -0.58 -7.99
CA TYR A 54 -3.15 -0.12 -7.19
C TYR A 54 -2.82 1.22 -6.53
N LEU A 55 -1.72 1.30 -5.77
CA LEU A 55 -1.30 2.53 -5.07
C LEU A 55 -1.00 3.66 -6.06
N ALA A 56 -0.28 3.40 -7.14
CA ALA A 56 -0.01 4.39 -8.18
C ALA A 56 -1.31 5.00 -8.74
N LYS A 57 -2.33 4.17 -8.97
CA LYS A 57 -3.64 4.62 -9.45
C LYS A 57 -4.38 5.46 -8.41
N GLN A 58 -4.40 5.03 -7.15
CA GLN A 58 -5.09 5.73 -6.07
C GLN A 58 -4.46 7.10 -5.81
N CYS A 59 -3.13 7.12 -5.70
CA CYS A 59 -2.35 8.32 -5.40
C CYS A 59 -2.11 9.24 -6.60
N ARG A 60 -2.53 8.83 -7.81
CA ARG A 60 -2.25 9.49 -9.10
C ARG A 60 -0.75 9.74 -9.34
N ILE A 61 0.11 8.80 -8.94
CA ILE A 61 1.56 8.85 -9.15
C ILE A 61 2.03 7.78 -10.13
N ALA A 62 3.26 7.90 -10.64
CA ALA A 62 3.85 6.87 -11.49
C ALA A 62 4.19 5.60 -10.69
N LYS A 63 4.11 4.43 -11.31
CA LYS A 63 4.52 3.15 -10.68
C LYS A 63 5.98 3.15 -10.21
N SER A 64 6.84 3.92 -10.87
CA SER A 64 8.25 4.11 -10.49
C SER A 64 8.42 4.84 -9.16
N GLN A 65 7.42 5.62 -8.76
CA GLN A 65 7.38 6.30 -7.47
C GLN A 65 6.83 5.40 -6.34
N VAL A 66 6.38 4.18 -6.66
CA VAL A 66 5.92 3.21 -5.65
C VAL A 66 7.02 2.18 -5.41
N LEU A 67 7.78 2.38 -4.34
CA LEU A 67 8.93 1.56 -3.97
C LEU A 67 8.54 0.61 -2.83
N ILE A 68 8.75 -0.69 -3.03
CA ILE A 68 8.54 -1.68 -1.96
C ILE A 68 9.88 -1.87 -1.25
N GLU A 69 10.02 -1.31 -0.05
CA GLU A 69 11.25 -1.35 0.75
C GLU A 69 11.46 -2.70 1.43
N LYS A 70 10.39 -3.31 1.92
CA LYS A 70 10.43 -4.61 2.62
C LYS A 70 9.20 -5.45 2.32
N GLY A 71 9.33 -6.76 2.48
CA GLY A 71 8.20 -7.68 2.39
C GLY A 71 7.98 -8.31 1.01
N GLY A 72 9.03 -8.45 0.19
CA GLY A 72 8.92 -9.08 -1.14
C GLY A 72 8.19 -10.43 -1.11
N LEU A 73 8.54 -11.28 -0.15
CA LEU A 73 8.05 -12.66 0.04
C LEU A 73 6.90 -12.79 1.07
N GLY A 74 6.53 -11.72 1.78
CA GLY A 74 5.63 -11.76 2.93
C GLY A 74 4.29 -11.05 2.74
N ARG A 75 3.36 -11.26 3.69
CA ARG A 75 2.11 -10.50 3.80
C ARG A 75 2.34 -9.08 4.29
N HIS A 76 3.32 -8.90 5.17
CA HIS A 76 3.76 -7.59 5.65
C HIS A 76 4.62 -6.93 4.58
N LYS A 77 4.25 -5.74 4.13
CA LYS A 77 4.99 -4.97 3.12
C LYS A 77 5.19 -3.54 3.58
N LYS A 78 6.41 -3.04 3.40
CA LYS A 78 6.71 -1.63 3.59
C LYS A 78 6.80 -0.98 2.22
N VAL A 79 5.96 0.01 1.95
CA VAL A 79 5.85 0.66 0.65
C VAL A 79 6.04 2.16 0.80
N ARG A 80 7.04 2.71 0.13
CA ARG A 80 7.30 4.14 0.03
C ARG A 80 6.68 4.69 -1.25
N LEU A 81 5.90 5.75 -1.10
CA LEU A 81 5.30 6.52 -2.17
C LEU A 81 6.08 7.83 -2.28
N CYS A 82 6.84 7.99 -3.36
CA CYS A 82 7.66 9.17 -3.58
C CYS A 82 6.92 10.24 -4.38
N GLY A 83 7.19 11.51 -4.06
CA GLY A 83 6.69 12.66 -4.82
C GLY A 83 5.26 13.12 -4.47
N PRO A 84 4.69 14.04 -5.25
CA PRO A 84 3.43 14.70 -4.93
C PRO A 84 2.25 13.74 -5.14
N LEU A 85 1.96 12.94 -4.11
CA LEU A 85 0.82 12.05 -4.10
C LEU A 85 -0.45 12.80 -3.70
N THR A 86 -1.56 12.48 -4.37
CA THR A 86 -2.88 12.92 -3.95
C THR A 86 -3.63 11.70 -3.44
N PRO A 87 -3.72 11.51 -2.12
CA PRO A 87 -4.48 10.39 -1.59
C PRO A 87 -5.97 10.60 -1.95
N PRO A 88 -6.68 9.53 -2.30
CA PRO A 88 -8.09 9.64 -2.60
C PRO A 88 -8.88 9.88 -1.29
N PRO A 89 -10.07 10.50 -1.38
CA PRO A 89 -10.84 10.94 -0.21
C PRO A 89 -11.39 9.79 0.65
N ASP A 90 -11.37 8.56 0.16
CA ASP A 90 -11.74 7.32 0.84
C ASP A 90 -10.61 6.75 1.72
N TRP A 91 -9.47 7.44 1.83
CA TRP A 91 -8.41 7.10 2.78
C TRP A 91 -8.64 7.78 4.14
N ASP A 92 -9.73 7.42 4.80
CA ASP A 92 -10.10 7.96 6.12
C ASP A 92 -8.98 7.82 7.16
N TRP A 93 -8.14 6.80 7.01
CA TRP A 93 -7.00 6.52 7.89
C TRP A 93 -5.81 7.48 7.69
N LEU A 94 -5.72 8.20 6.57
CA LEU A 94 -4.62 9.14 6.29
C LEU A 94 -5.00 10.57 6.69
N THR A 95 -6.29 10.89 6.69
CA THR A 95 -6.83 12.22 7.04
C THR A 95 -7.31 12.33 8.50
N GLY A 96 -7.13 11.26 9.28
CA GLY A 96 -7.52 11.17 10.69
C GLY A 96 -6.55 11.85 11.65
#